data_AF-A0A3S5BUH1-F1
#
_entry.id   AF-A0A3S5BUH1-F1
#
_cell.length_a   1.000
_cell.length_b   1.000
_cell.length_c   1.000
_cell.angle_alpha   90.00
_cell.angle_beta   90.00
_cell.angle_gamma   90.00
#
_symmetry.space_group_name_H-M   'P 1'
#
loop_
_entity.id
_entity.type
_entity.pdbx_description
1 polymer ?
#
loop_
_entity_poly.entity_id
_entity_poly.type
_entity_poly.pdbx_seq_one_letter_code
_entity_poly.pdbx_strand_id
1 'polypeptide(L)'
;MDSMLQTLKKAFFAVLPSLRKAAEDALRDNAQQSQAQTNHDSEQPQTSNAPKPGPGASKSAPSQQQNSQGQGSDYPGDYHGSIDFEYSPSLDGDPDPGEIVWTWVPYEEDHTQGKDRPVILVGRDGEYLLAFMMTSKDHNNRDHADSNYLDIGSGSWDSQGRASEVKLNRILRVRPENMRREGAIMPHETFRLIEQAYNRR
;
A
#
# COMPACT_ATOMS: atom_id res chain seq x y z
N MET A 1 -15.95 -33.36 35.55
CA MET A 1 -16.10 -33.39 34.08
C MET A 1 -17.13 -32.33 33.68
N ASP A 2 -17.04 -31.13 34.25
CA ASP A 2 -16.24 -30.01 33.72
C ASP A 2 -16.85 -29.55 32.38
N SER A 3 -17.86 -28.70 32.38
CA SER A 3 -17.76 -27.26 32.68
C SER A 3 -16.58 -26.58 31.96
N MET A 4 -16.51 -26.68 30.63
CA MET A 4 -15.65 -25.77 29.86
C MET A 4 -16.01 -25.68 28.36
N LEU A 5 -17.29 -25.63 28.00
CA LEU A 5 -17.67 -25.45 26.58
C LEU A 5 -18.99 -24.70 26.38
N GLN A 6 -19.25 -23.67 27.20
CA GLN A 6 -20.39 -22.76 27.02
C GLN A 6 -20.01 -21.29 27.30
N THR A 7 -18.95 -20.80 26.67
CA THR A 7 -18.71 -19.33 26.64
C THR A 7 -18.05 -18.87 25.35
N LEU A 8 -18.60 -19.24 24.19
CA LEU A 8 -18.18 -18.66 22.91
C LEU A 8 -19.40 -18.48 22.02
N LYS A 9 -20.22 -17.48 22.39
CA LYS A 9 -21.21 -16.78 21.54
C LYS A 9 -21.89 -15.72 22.42
N LYS A 10 -21.44 -14.46 22.33
CA LYS A 10 -22.28 -13.22 22.31
C LYS A 10 -21.48 -11.96 22.65
N ALA A 11 -21.17 -11.18 21.61
CA ALA A 11 -21.32 -9.72 21.47
C ALA A 11 -20.72 -9.38 20.09
N PHE A 12 -21.44 -9.23 18.97
CA PHE A 12 -22.41 -8.17 18.58
C PHE A 12 -21.90 -6.78 19.01
N PHE A 13 -21.56 -5.83 18.13
CA PHE A 13 -22.30 -5.16 17.03
C PHE A 13 -21.28 -4.63 15.96
N ALA A 14 -21.57 -4.36 14.68
CA ALA A 14 -22.79 -3.81 14.09
C ALA A 14 -23.06 -4.30 12.65
N VAL A 15 -24.35 -4.40 12.34
CA VAL A 15 -24.97 -4.66 11.03
C VAL A 15 -24.81 -3.43 10.13
N LEU A 16 -24.44 -3.62 8.86
CA LEU A 16 -25.04 -2.86 7.76
C LEU A 16 -25.20 -3.78 6.52
N PRO A 17 -26.43 -3.89 5.96
CA PRO A 17 -26.71 -4.64 4.75
C PRO A 17 -26.43 -3.76 3.54
N SER A 18 -25.52 -4.14 2.65
CA SER A 18 -25.43 -3.59 1.29
C SER A 18 -24.49 -4.44 0.43
N LEU A 19 -25.02 -5.60 0.01
CA LEU A 19 -24.70 -6.15 -1.30
C LEU A 19 -25.14 -5.11 -2.36
N ARG A 20 -24.41 -5.04 -3.48
CA ARG A 20 -24.78 -4.32 -4.72
C ARG A 20 -24.68 -2.79 -4.68
N LYS A 21 -23.46 -2.27 -4.82
CA LYS A 21 -23.23 -0.97 -5.49
C LYS A 21 -21.83 -0.77 -6.11
N ALA A 22 -20.86 -1.65 -5.84
CA ALA A 22 -19.50 -1.50 -6.37
C ALA A 22 -19.24 -2.11 -7.77
N ALA A 23 -20.25 -2.74 -8.39
CA ALA A 23 -20.09 -3.40 -9.71
C ALA A 23 -20.63 -2.58 -10.90
N GLU A 24 -21.31 -1.44 -10.65
CA GLU A 24 -21.90 -0.61 -11.72
C GLU A 24 -21.10 0.68 -12.01
N ASP A 25 -20.26 1.14 -11.07
CA ASP A 25 -19.46 2.37 -11.27
C ASP A 25 -18.20 2.12 -12.14
N ALA A 26 -17.70 0.89 -12.21
CA ALA A 26 -16.51 0.56 -13.02
C ALA A 26 -16.77 0.45 -14.54
N LEU A 27 -18.02 0.51 -14.98
CA LEU A 27 -18.41 0.45 -16.41
C LEU A 27 -18.83 1.82 -16.97
N ARG A 28 -18.91 2.88 -16.16
CA ARG A 28 -19.37 4.21 -16.58
C ARG A 28 -18.26 5.21 -16.90
N ASP A 29 -17.07 5.07 -16.31
CA ASP A 29 -16.00 6.07 -16.46
C ASP A 29 -15.29 6.04 -17.84
N ASN A 30 -15.51 5.01 -18.67
CA ASN A 30 -14.84 4.89 -19.97
C ASN A 30 -15.65 5.46 -21.15
N ALA A 31 -16.87 5.98 -20.92
CA ALA A 31 -17.77 6.44 -21.99
C ALA A 31 -17.88 7.97 -22.14
N GLN A 32 -17.18 8.77 -21.31
CA GLN A 32 -17.36 10.23 -21.26
C GLN A 32 -16.16 11.06 -21.74
N GLN A 33 -15.09 10.45 -22.26
CA GLN A 33 -13.93 11.20 -22.81
C GLN A 33 -13.92 11.34 -24.34
N SER A 34 -15.05 11.12 -25.02
CA SER A 34 -15.13 11.35 -26.47
C SER A 34 -16.48 11.94 -26.84
N GLN A 35 -16.57 13.27 -26.89
CA GLN A 35 -17.25 14.05 -27.95
C GLN A 35 -17.35 15.56 -27.60
N ALA A 36 -16.77 16.40 -28.49
CA ALA A 36 -17.24 17.70 -28.99
C ALA A 36 -17.49 18.86 -27.98
N GLN A 37 -16.76 19.99 -27.96
CA GLN A 37 -16.61 21.06 -28.98
C GLN A 37 -17.91 21.43 -29.73
N THR A 38 -18.57 22.54 -29.36
CA THR A 38 -18.92 23.72 -30.23
C THR A 38 -19.75 24.79 -29.47
N ASN A 39 -19.74 26.00 -30.03
CA ASN A 39 -20.05 27.36 -29.50
C ASN A 39 -21.53 27.78 -29.40
N HIS A 40 -21.71 29.01 -28.86
CA HIS A 40 -22.84 29.98 -29.00
C HIS A 40 -24.07 29.77 -28.09
N ASP A 41 -24.80 30.75 -27.55
CA ASP A 41 -24.69 32.22 -27.36
C ASP A 41 -25.86 32.63 -26.43
N SER A 42 -25.72 33.74 -25.66
CA SER A 42 -26.79 34.57 -25.02
C SER A 42 -27.74 33.88 -24.00
N GLU A 43 -28.20 34.43 -22.88
CA GLU A 43 -28.69 35.78 -22.60
C GLU A 43 -28.83 35.98 -21.07
N GLN A 44 -28.50 37.18 -20.57
CA GLN A 44 -28.69 37.66 -19.19
C GLN A 44 -30.13 38.22 -19.05
N PRO A 45 -30.76 38.28 -17.85
CA PRO A 45 -30.57 39.47 -17.02
C PRO A 45 -30.59 39.27 -15.48
N GLN A 46 -29.80 40.15 -14.88
CA GLN A 46 -29.68 40.66 -13.50
C GLN A 46 -30.86 40.45 -12.53
N THR A 47 -30.55 40.15 -11.26
CA THR A 47 -30.90 41.03 -10.12
C THR A 47 -29.90 40.87 -8.96
N SER A 48 -29.63 42.01 -8.32
CA SER A 48 -28.70 42.31 -7.24
C SER A 48 -29.17 41.82 -5.86
N ASN A 49 -28.24 41.44 -4.97
CA ASN A 49 -28.09 42.01 -3.61
C ASN A 49 -27.09 41.22 -2.74
N ALA A 50 -26.07 41.94 -2.24
CA ALA A 50 -25.31 41.68 -1.01
C ALA A 50 -25.09 43.07 -0.34
N PRO A 51 -24.58 43.24 0.91
CA PRO A 51 -23.99 42.27 1.84
C PRO A 51 -24.35 42.48 3.35
N LYS A 52 -23.97 41.54 4.24
CA LYS A 52 -23.49 41.91 5.59
C LYS A 52 -22.64 40.81 6.27
N PRO A 53 -21.48 41.16 6.88
CA PRO A 53 -20.57 40.21 7.55
C PRO A 53 -20.82 40.11 9.06
N GLY A 54 -20.61 38.93 9.64
CA GLY A 54 -20.57 38.68 11.08
C GLY A 54 -19.15 38.30 11.54
N PRO A 55 -18.67 38.76 12.71
CA PRO A 55 -17.35 38.43 13.22
C PRO A 55 -17.41 37.19 14.12
N GLY A 56 -16.47 36.27 13.95
CA GLY A 56 -16.34 35.09 14.81
C GLY A 56 -14.96 34.47 14.66
N ALA A 57 -14.00 34.99 15.41
CA ALA A 57 -12.68 34.43 15.53
C ALA A 57 -12.71 33.18 16.43
N SER A 58 -12.29 32.03 15.89
CA SER A 58 -11.79 30.91 16.68
C SER A 58 -10.50 30.41 16.04
N LYS A 59 -9.40 30.64 16.76
CA LYS A 59 -8.09 30.07 16.49
C LYS A 59 -8.19 28.56 16.70
N SER A 60 -7.81 27.77 15.71
CA SER A 60 -7.47 26.36 15.85
C SER A 60 -6.43 26.02 14.80
N ALA A 61 -5.42 25.28 15.24
CA ALA A 61 -4.10 25.12 14.64
C ALA A 61 -4.12 24.63 13.18
N PRO A 62 -3.06 24.90 12.39
CA PRO A 62 -2.89 24.21 11.12
C PRO A 62 -2.60 22.74 11.45
N SER A 63 -3.59 21.89 11.23
CA SER A 63 -3.38 20.47 11.00
C SER A 63 -2.40 20.35 9.84
N GLN A 64 -1.14 20.03 10.15
CA GLN A 64 -0.18 19.55 9.16
C GLN A 64 -0.67 18.18 8.69
N GLN A 65 -1.67 18.19 7.81
CA GLN A 65 -1.75 17.19 6.76
C GLN A 65 -0.50 17.43 5.91
N GLN A 66 0.58 16.74 6.27
CA GLN A 66 1.67 16.52 5.34
C GLN A 66 1.08 15.73 4.18
N ASN A 67 0.60 16.47 3.18
CA ASN A 67 0.55 16.02 1.81
C ASN A 67 1.96 15.49 1.50
N SER A 68 2.15 14.18 1.61
CA SER A 68 3.23 13.45 0.96
C SER A 68 2.97 13.39 -0.56
N GLN A 69 2.77 14.57 -1.15
CA GLN A 69 2.80 14.79 -2.58
C GLN A 69 3.99 15.72 -2.84
N GLY A 70 5.11 15.12 -3.27
CA GLY A 70 6.24 15.85 -3.86
C GLY A 70 7.50 15.97 -3.01
N GLN A 71 8.18 14.86 -2.73
CA GLN A 71 9.64 14.82 -2.83
C GLN A 71 10.05 13.58 -3.62
N GLY A 72 9.83 13.62 -4.94
CA GLY A 72 10.59 12.77 -5.83
C GLY A 72 12.05 13.22 -5.78
N SER A 73 12.91 12.53 -5.03
CA SER A 73 14.35 12.37 -5.32
C SER A 73 15.18 11.69 -4.22
N ASP A 74 14.65 11.38 -3.03
CA ASP A 74 15.43 10.61 -2.02
C ASP A 74 15.42 9.08 -2.27
N TYR A 75 15.12 8.67 -3.50
CA TYR A 75 15.30 7.29 -3.92
C TYR A 75 16.76 7.08 -4.33
N PRO A 76 17.57 6.33 -3.56
CA PRO A 76 18.99 6.16 -3.84
C PRO A 76 19.27 5.22 -5.04
N GLY A 77 18.22 4.71 -5.69
CA GLY A 77 18.26 3.64 -6.67
C GLY A 77 18.06 2.26 -6.05
N ASP A 78 17.78 1.27 -6.90
CA ASP A 78 17.73 -0.13 -6.48
C ASP A 78 19.10 -0.60 -5.96
N TYR A 79 19.09 -1.64 -5.14
CA TYR A 79 20.28 -2.34 -4.70
C TYR A 79 20.65 -3.44 -5.70
N HIS A 80 21.95 -3.60 -5.96
CA HIS A 80 22.47 -4.55 -6.94
C HIS A 80 23.52 -5.52 -6.37
N GLY A 81 23.80 -5.44 -5.07
CA GLY A 81 24.74 -6.33 -4.39
C GLY A 81 24.09 -7.64 -3.93
N SER A 82 24.86 -8.45 -3.23
CA SER A 82 24.35 -9.62 -2.51
C SER A 82 23.63 -9.17 -1.23
N ILE A 83 22.50 -9.80 -0.93
CA ILE A 83 21.75 -9.51 0.30
C ILE A 83 22.34 -10.39 1.41
N ASP A 84 22.79 -9.76 2.49
CA ASP A 84 22.99 -10.43 3.76
C ASP A 84 21.63 -10.54 4.46
N PHE A 85 20.95 -11.67 4.28
CA PHE A 85 19.60 -11.88 4.83
C PHE A 85 19.61 -11.90 6.36
N GLU A 86 18.70 -11.15 6.97
CA GLU A 86 18.50 -11.05 8.42
C GLU A 86 17.04 -11.34 8.75
N TYR A 87 16.79 -12.10 9.82
CA TYR A 87 15.45 -12.28 10.37
C TYR A 87 15.48 -12.00 11.87
N SER A 88 15.03 -10.81 12.25
CA SER A 88 15.05 -10.27 13.61
C SER A 88 13.83 -9.38 13.91
N PRO A 89 12.60 -9.75 13.47
CA PRO A 89 11.46 -8.84 13.49
C PRO A 89 11.02 -8.48 14.93
N SER A 90 10.66 -7.21 15.15
CA SER A 90 10.24 -6.68 16.45
C SER A 90 9.20 -5.58 16.26
N LEU A 91 7.96 -5.80 16.72
CA LEU A 91 6.91 -4.77 16.67
C LEU A 91 7.08 -3.71 17.78
N ASP A 92 8.27 -3.14 17.93
CA ASP A 92 8.59 -2.08 18.90
C ASP A 92 8.46 -0.67 18.33
N GLY A 93 8.28 -0.57 17.01
CA GLY A 93 8.07 0.68 16.28
C GLY A 93 9.22 1.04 15.35
N ASP A 94 10.38 0.39 15.49
CA ASP A 94 11.47 0.49 14.53
C ASP A 94 11.39 -0.68 13.54
N PRO A 95 11.51 -0.43 12.22
CA PRO A 95 11.31 -1.48 11.22
C PRO A 95 12.52 -2.43 11.15
N ASP A 96 12.28 -3.72 11.38
CA ASP A 96 13.33 -4.75 11.33
C ASP A 96 13.16 -5.78 10.19
N PRO A 97 14.27 -6.38 9.70
CA PRO A 97 14.22 -7.50 8.78
C PRO A 97 13.33 -8.65 9.27
N GLY A 98 12.45 -9.12 8.39
CA GLY A 98 11.37 -10.06 8.72
C GLY A 98 10.00 -9.38 8.87
N GLU A 99 9.94 -8.05 8.95
CA GLU A 99 8.69 -7.30 8.95
C GLU A 99 8.22 -6.90 7.55
N ILE A 100 6.90 -6.88 7.41
CA ILE A 100 6.20 -6.33 6.26
C ILE A 100 5.73 -4.94 6.64
N VAL A 101 6.14 -3.94 5.87
CA VAL A 101 5.82 -2.53 6.11
C VAL A 101 5.26 -1.89 4.86
N TRP A 102 4.44 -0.85 5.01
CA TRP A 102 3.97 -0.06 3.88
C TRP A 102 4.93 1.10 3.62
N THR A 103 5.31 1.31 2.37
CA THR A 103 6.16 2.44 1.98
C THR A 103 5.87 2.86 0.55
N TRP A 104 6.33 4.06 0.20
CA TRP A 104 6.30 4.54 -1.16
C TRP A 104 7.31 3.77 -2.01
N VAL A 105 6.84 3.09 -3.06
CA VAL A 105 7.67 2.34 -4.00
C VAL A 105 7.67 3.04 -5.35
N PRO A 106 8.83 3.45 -5.89
CA PRO A 106 8.92 4.08 -7.19
C PRO A 106 8.55 3.12 -8.33
N TYR A 107 7.95 3.65 -9.38
CA TYR A 107 7.73 2.91 -10.63
C TYR A 107 9.05 2.67 -11.35
N GLU A 108 9.20 1.57 -12.08
CA GLU A 108 10.48 1.17 -12.72
C GLU A 108 10.81 2.02 -13.95
N GLU A 109 9.76 2.47 -14.63
CA GLU A 109 9.81 3.30 -15.82
C GLU A 109 10.09 4.77 -15.52
N ASP A 110 9.70 5.24 -14.33
CA ASP A 110 9.83 6.62 -13.90
C ASP A 110 9.89 6.69 -12.38
N HIS A 111 11.11 6.77 -11.84
CA HIS A 111 11.35 6.85 -10.39
C HIS A 111 10.88 8.17 -9.76
N THR A 112 10.40 9.16 -10.53
CA THR A 112 9.74 10.35 -9.96
C THR A 112 8.30 10.07 -9.58
N GLN A 113 7.74 8.98 -10.08
CA GLN A 113 6.43 8.46 -9.77
C GLN A 113 6.53 7.19 -8.93
N GLY A 114 5.46 6.89 -8.21
CA GLY A 114 5.40 5.72 -7.36
C GLY A 114 4.07 5.63 -6.64
N LYS A 115 3.92 4.60 -5.83
CA LYS A 115 2.74 4.41 -4.98
C LYS A 115 3.07 3.65 -3.73
N ASP A 116 2.19 3.78 -2.75
CA ASP A 116 2.28 3.06 -1.50
C ASP A 116 2.04 1.56 -1.73
N ARG A 117 2.94 0.72 -1.21
CA ARG A 117 2.88 -0.74 -1.33
C ARG A 117 3.41 -1.41 -0.07
N PRO A 118 2.93 -2.62 0.25
CA PRO A 118 3.61 -3.48 1.21
C PRO A 118 4.94 -3.95 0.63
N VAL A 119 5.96 -4.00 1.49
CA VAL A 119 7.29 -4.55 1.20
C VAL A 119 7.72 -5.44 2.36
N ILE A 120 8.47 -6.50 2.08
CA ILE A 120 9.13 -7.34 3.10
C ILE A 120 10.58 -6.88 3.26
N LEU A 121 10.97 -6.52 4.48
CA LEU A 121 12.33 -6.15 4.82
C LEU A 121 13.17 -7.42 4.98
N VAL A 122 14.33 -7.48 4.32
CA VAL A 122 15.12 -8.72 4.22
C VAL A 122 16.55 -8.59 4.73
N GLY A 123 17.06 -7.37 4.88
CA GLY A 123 18.43 -7.13 5.32
C GLY A 123 18.73 -5.64 5.36
N ARG A 124 20.02 -5.29 5.43
CA ARG A 124 20.48 -3.91 5.63
C ARG A 124 21.62 -3.57 4.66
N ASP A 125 21.69 -2.29 4.28
CA ASP A 125 22.78 -1.69 3.50
C ASP A 125 23.09 -0.31 4.06
N GLY A 126 24.03 -0.23 5.01
CA GLY A 126 24.34 1.00 5.73
C GLY A 126 23.13 1.54 6.50
N GLU A 127 22.67 2.73 6.11
CA GLU A 127 21.48 3.39 6.68
C GLU A 127 20.15 2.92 6.06
N TYR A 128 20.22 2.10 5.00
CA TYR A 128 19.05 1.60 4.30
C TYR A 128 18.66 0.21 4.79
N LEU A 129 17.35 -0.04 4.78
CA LEU A 129 16.78 -1.37 4.80
C LEU A 129 16.62 -1.86 3.36
N LEU A 130 16.95 -3.13 3.14
CA LEU A 130 16.73 -3.81 1.86
C LEU A 130 15.36 -4.47 1.88
N ALA A 131 14.60 -4.31 0.79
CA ALA A 131 13.23 -4.82 0.73
C ALA A 131 12.84 -5.38 -0.64
N PHE A 132 11.98 -6.39 -0.64
CA PHE A 132 11.25 -6.82 -1.83
C PHE A 132 9.83 -6.26 -1.82
N MET A 133 9.36 -5.78 -2.98
CA MET A 133 7.97 -5.36 -3.10
C MET A 133 7.01 -6.54 -3.08
N MET A 134 5.86 -6.35 -2.45
CA MET A 134 4.78 -7.33 -2.42
C MET A 134 3.59 -6.92 -3.31
N THR A 135 2.82 -7.90 -3.76
CA THR A 135 1.59 -7.67 -4.52
C THR A 135 0.60 -8.82 -4.35
N SER A 136 -0.69 -8.53 -4.35
CA SER A 136 -1.75 -9.56 -4.42
C SER A 136 -2.28 -9.76 -5.86
N LYS A 137 -1.59 -9.21 -6.86
CA LYS A 137 -1.87 -9.50 -8.27
C LYS A 137 -1.16 -10.80 -8.61
N ASP A 138 -1.89 -11.72 -9.22
CA ASP A 138 -1.37 -13.01 -9.67
C ASP A 138 -0.54 -12.83 -10.94
N HIS A 139 0.76 -13.13 -10.85
CA HIS A 139 1.70 -13.18 -11.97
C HIS A 139 2.11 -14.62 -12.34
N ASN A 140 1.63 -15.60 -11.56
CA ASN A 140 1.90 -17.02 -11.70
C ASN A 140 0.59 -17.82 -11.83
N ASN A 141 -0.02 -17.74 -13.02
CA ASN A 141 -1.22 -18.48 -13.35
C ASN A 141 -0.93 -19.70 -14.25
N ARG A 142 -1.98 -20.45 -14.58
CA ARG A 142 -1.87 -21.69 -15.37
C ARG A 142 -1.19 -21.52 -16.73
N ASP A 143 -1.31 -20.34 -17.33
CA ASP A 143 -0.86 -20.08 -18.69
C ASP A 143 0.45 -19.27 -18.73
N HIS A 144 0.81 -18.62 -17.62
CA HIS A 144 1.99 -17.78 -17.51
C HIS A 144 2.54 -17.78 -16.09
N ALA A 145 3.82 -18.09 -15.94
CA ALA A 145 4.56 -17.95 -14.70
C ALA A 145 5.74 -16.99 -14.90
N ASP A 146 5.68 -15.83 -14.24
CA ASP A 146 6.82 -14.92 -14.19
C ASP A 146 7.78 -15.39 -13.10
N SER A 147 8.90 -15.97 -13.53
CA SER A 147 9.96 -16.43 -12.62
C SER A 147 10.46 -15.34 -11.67
N ASN A 148 10.22 -14.05 -11.93
CA ASN A 148 10.57 -12.94 -11.04
C ASN A 148 9.69 -12.82 -9.79
N TYR A 149 8.55 -13.49 -9.75
CA TYR A 149 7.63 -13.48 -8.62
C TYR A 149 7.61 -14.82 -7.90
N LEU A 150 7.57 -14.75 -6.57
CA LEU A 150 7.42 -15.91 -5.69
C LEU A 150 6.13 -15.79 -4.90
N ASP A 151 5.29 -16.83 -4.96
CA ASP A 151 4.11 -16.98 -4.11
C ASP A 151 4.50 -17.13 -2.64
N ILE A 152 3.91 -16.30 -1.78
CA ILE A 152 4.11 -16.35 -0.32
C ILE A 152 2.81 -16.65 0.45
N GLY A 153 1.71 -16.87 -0.27
CA GLY A 153 0.40 -17.16 0.31
C GLY A 153 -0.26 -15.93 0.95
N SER A 154 -1.16 -16.18 1.90
CA SER A 154 -1.90 -15.14 2.63
C SER A 154 -1.38 -14.97 4.06
N GLY A 155 -1.61 -13.81 4.66
CA GLY A 155 -1.33 -13.60 6.08
C GLY A 155 -1.86 -12.28 6.62
N SER A 156 -1.49 -11.95 7.85
CA SER A 156 -2.01 -10.78 8.59
C SER A 156 -1.68 -9.42 7.95
N TRP A 157 -0.75 -9.38 7.00
CA TRP A 157 -0.40 -8.19 6.23
C TRP A 157 -1.46 -7.75 5.24
N ASP A 158 -2.40 -8.64 4.85
CA ASP A 158 -3.54 -8.29 4.02
C ASP A 158 -4.83 -8.55 4.80
N SER A 159 -5.56 -7.48 5.14
CA SER A 159 -6.82 -7.56 5.88
C SER A 159 -7.93 -8.30 5.13
N GLN A 160 -7.82 -8.41 3.80
CA GLN A 160 -8.72 -9.21 2.96
C GLN A 160 -8.28 -10.67 2.87
N GLY A 161 -7.11 -11.02 3.41
CA GLY A 161 -6.56 -12.38 3.42
C GLY A 161 -6.19 -12.90 2.02
N ARG A 162 -5.91 -12.00 1.07
CA ARG A 162 -5.56 -12.40 -0.30
C ARG A 162 -4.18 -13.04 -0.36
N ALA A 163 -4.03 -14.00 -1.26
CA ALA A 163 -2.71 -14.53 -1.60
C ALA A 163 -1.84 -13.39 -2.15
N SER A 164 -0.56 -13.43 -1.79
CA SER A 164 0.43 -12.42 -2.14
C SER A 164 1.66 -13.07 -2.74
N GLU A 165 2.39 -12.27 -3.51
CA GLU A 165 3.65 -12.59 -4.15
C GLU A 165 4.71 -11.55 -3.78
N VAL A 166 5.98 -11.93 -3.84
CA VAL A 166 7.14 -11.02 -3.76
C VAL A 166 7.88 -10.95 -5.10
N LYS A 167 8.25 -9.74 -5.53
CA LYS A 167 9.08 -9.54 -6.73
C LYS A 167 10.56 -9.58 -6.34
N LEU A 168 11.27 -10.62 -6.77
CA LEU A 168 12.62 -10.94 -6.33
C LEU A 168 13.73 -10.31 -7.21
N ASN A 169 13.41 -9.85 -8.43
CA ASN A 169 14.40 -9.26 -9.34
C ASN A 169 14.63 -7.75 -9.13
N ARG A 170 14.05 -7.17 -8.07
CA ARG A 170 14.20 -5.76 -7.73
C ARG A 170 14.30 -5.61 -6.22
N ILE A 171 15.44 -5.08 -5.77
CA ILE A 171 15.74 -4.89 -4.35
C ILE A 171 15.68 -3.38 -4.08
N LEU A 172 14.71 -2.98 -3.28
CA LEU A 172 14.53 -1.58 -2.90
C LEU A 172 15.47 -1.23 -1.74
N ARG A 173 16.05 -0.04 -1.79
CA ARG A 173 16.64 0.63 -0.62
C ARG A 173 15.62 1.58 -0.03
N VAL A 174 15.26 1.36 1.23
CA VAL A 174 14.23 2.12 1.93
C VAL A 174 14.80 2.68 3.22
N ARG A 175 14.51 3.95 3.50
CA ARG A 175 14.84 4.58 4.78
C ARG A 175 13.71 4.34 5.80
N PRO A 176 14.01 4.02 7.07
CA PRO A 176 13.00 3.82 8.11
C PRO A 176 11.96 4.96 8.21
N GLU A 177 12.40 6.20 8.05
CA GLU A 177 11.57 7.41 8.11
C GLU A 177 10.51 7.51 6.98
N ASN A 178 10.69 6.77 5.89
CA ASN A 178 9.76 6.73 4.76
C ASN A 178 8.73 5.60 4.87
N MET A 179 8.72 4.87 5.99
CA MET A 179 7.82 3.74 6.23
C MET A 179 6.58 4.17 7.01
N ARG A 180 5.42 3.69 6.58
CA ARG A 180 4.16 3.81 7.29
C ARG A 180 4.05 2.66 8.29
N ARG A 181 3.73 3.00 9.54
CA ARG A 181 3.65 2.07 10.68
C ARG A 181 2.35 1.24 10.69
N GLU A 182 2.12 0.50 9.61
CA GLU A 182 1.13 -0.58 9.51
C GLU A 182 1.91 -1.85 9.17
N GLY A 183 2.46 -2.48 10.22
CA GLY A 183 3.41 -3.59 10.09
C GLY A 183 2.82 -4.96 10.40
N ALA A 184 3.37 -6.02 9.79
CA ALA A 184 3.12 -7.40 10.18
C ALA A 184 4.42 -8.21 10.16
N ILE A 185 4.56 -9.19 11.05
CA ILE A 185 5.71 -10.10 11.01
C ILE A 185 5.45 -11.19 9.97
N MET A 186 6.38 -11.38 9.03
CA MET A 186 6.33 -12.51 8.11
C MET A 186 6.69 -13.80 8.84
N PRO A 187 5.96 -14.92 8.64
CA PRO A 187 6.36 -16.21 9.19
C PRO A 187 7.78 -16.58 8.76
N HIS A 188 8.62 -17.00 9.71
CA HIS A 188 10.03 -17.32 9.47
C HIS A 188 10.24 -18.38 8.36
N GLU A 189 9.32 -19.35 8.23
CA GLU A 189 9.40 -20.34 7.14
C GLU A 189 9.20 -19.71 5.76
N THR A 190 8.22 -18.80 5.63
CA THR A 190 8.00 -18.03 4.40
C THR A 190 9.20 -17.13 4.08
N PHE A 191 9.78 -16.49 5.09
CA PHE A 191 11.00 -15.69 4.90
C PHE A 191 12.17 -16.54 4.35
N ARG A 192 12.38 -17.74 4.91
CA ARG A 192 13.40 -18.68 4.39
C ARG A 192 13.11 -19.14 2.96
N LEU A 193 11.84 -19.25 2.54
CA LEU A 193 11.51 -19.54 1.15
C LEU A 193 11.92 -18.40 0.21
N ILE A 194 11.73 -17.14 0.63
CA ILE A 194 12.18 -15.96 -0.12
C ILE A 194 13.70 -15.97 -0.30
N GLU A 195 14.44 -16.16 0.79
CA GLU A 195 15.91 -16.25 0.78
C GLU A 195 16.38 -17.35 -0.18
N GLN A 196 15.84 -18.56 -0.05
CA GLN A 196 16.21 -19.69 -0.92
C GLN A 196 15.85 -19.44 -2.39
N ALA A 197 14.72 -18.82 -2.68
CA ALA A 197 14.31 -18.51 -4.04
C ALA A 197 15.21 -17.44 -4.67
N TYR A 198 15.61 -16.42 -3.91
CA TYR A 198 16.53 -15.39 -4.36
C TYR A 198 17.92 -15.98 -4.66
N ASN A 199 18.47 -16.79 -3.76
CA ASN A 199 19.82 -17.38 -3.88
C ASN A 199 19.97 -18.43 -4.98
N ARG A 200 18.87 -18.89 -5.59
CA ARG A 200 18.88 -19.87 -6.70
C ARG A 200 18.85 -19.24 -8.10
N ARG A 201 18.77 -17.92 -8.19
CA ARG A 201 18.75 -17.17 -9.46
C ARG A 201 20.15 -17.04 -10.02
#